data_AF-A0AAD7B3M5-F1
#
_entry.id   AF-A0AAD7B3M5-F1
#
_cell.length_a   1.000
_cell.length_b   1.000
_cell.length_c   1.000
_cell.angle_alpha   90.00
_cell.angle_beta   90.00
_cell.angle_gamma   90.00
#
_symmetry.space_group_name_H-M   'P 1'
#
loop_
_entity.id
_entity.type
_entity.pdbx_description
1 polymer ?
#
loop_
_entity_poly.entity_id
_entity_poly.type
_entity_poly.pdbx_seq_one_letter_code
_entity_poly.pdbx_strand_id
1 'polypeptide(L)' 'MSSVPNARVLFNAIPQGVPIPGETTVYNSSQSIDLENHPLNGGFLIKTLLLSIDAGMRTRMRSPEKRGWAVRLLA' A
#
# COMPACT_ATOMS: atom_id res chain seq x y z
N MET A 1 -24.08 6.15 10.70
CA MET A 1 -24.28 5.61 9.33
C MET A 1 -23.96 4.13 9.32
N SER A 2 -24.40 3.37 8.30
CA SER A 2 -23.97 1.97 8.13
C SER A 2 -22.52 1.91 7.66
N SER A 3 -21.82 0.82 8.01
CA SER A 3 -20.49 0.53 7.46
C SER A 3 -20.51 0.58 5.92
N VAL A 4 -19.50 1.22 5.32
CA VAL A 4 -19.38 1.41 3.86
C VAL A 4 -18.20 0.61 3.28
N PRO A 5 -18.24 0.18 2.02
CA PRO A 5 -17.12 -0.53 1.40
C PRO A 5 -15.82 0.30 1.40
N ASN A 6 -14.70 -0.36 1.70
CA ASN A 6 -13.36 0.23 1.73
C ASN A 6 -12.39 -0.67 0.95
N ALA A 7 -12.48 -0.62 -0.39
CA ALA A 7 -11.65 -1.45 -1.25
C ALA A 7 -10.17 -1.05 -1.20
N ARG A 8 -9.28 -2.03 -1.38
CA ARG A 8 -7.83 -1.86 -1.24
C ARG A 8 -7.09 -2.56 -2.38
N VAL A 9 -5.90 -2.05 -2.70
CA VAL A 9 -4.90 -2.78 -3.49
C VAL A 9 -3.82 -3.26 -2.52
N LEU A 10 -3.70 -4.57 -2.36
CA LEU A 10 -2.79 -5.20 -1.41
C LEU A 10 -1.48 -5.58 -2.09
N PHE A 11 -0.36 -5.39 -1.40
CA PHE A 11 0.92 -5.98 -1.78
C PHE A 11 0.88 -7.47 -1.45
N ASN A 12 0.88 -8.32 -2.47
CA ASN A 12 0.65 -9.76 -2.33
C ASN A 12 1.94 -10.58 -2.44
N ALA A 13 2.88 -10.17 -3.30
CA ALA A 13 4.15 -10.87 -3.50
C ALA A 13 5.27 -9.92 -3.94
N ILE A 14 6.52 -10.29 -3.68
CA ILE A 14 7.70 -9.57 -4.19
C ILE A 14 7.82 -9.84 -5.70
N PRO A 15 7.80 -8.80 -6.56
CA PRO A 15 7.93 -9.00 -8.00
C PRO A 15 9.35 -9.41 -8.38
N GLN A 16 9.47 -10.47 -9.19
CA GLN A 16 10.73 -10.93 -9.78
C GLN A 16 11.21 -10.02 -10.93
N GLY A 17 10.32 -9.19 -11.48
CA GLY A 17 10.63 -8.17 -12.49
C GLY A 17 9.77 -6.92 -12.28
N VAL A 18 8.88 -6.66 -13.24
CA VAL A 18 7.82 -5.66 -13.12
C VAL A 18 6.66 -6.21 -12.27
N PRO A 19 5.94 -5.36 -11.52
CA PRO A 19 4.71 -5.77 -10.82
C PRO A 19 3.62 -6.19 -11.80
N ILE A 20 2.93 -7.29 -11.49
CA ILE A 20 1.81 -7.81 -12.28
C ILE A 20 0.51 -7.69 -11.45
N PRO A 21 -0.52 -6.98 -11.93
CA PRO A 21 -1.83 -6.96 -11.29
C PRO A 21 -2.45 -8.36 -11.18
N GLY A 22 -3.05 -8.69 -10.03
CA GLY A 22 -3.58 -10.01 -9.73
C GLY A 22 -2.55 -10.97 -9.11
N GLU A 23 -1.25 -10.71 -9.29
CA GLU A 23 -0.17 -11.56 -8.74
C GLU A 23 0.64 -10.81 -7.67
N THR A 24 1.29 -9.72 -8.07
CA THR A 24 2.13 -8.89 -7.20
C THR A 24 1.28 -7.95 -6.35
N THR A 25 0.20 -7.43 -6.94
CA THR A 25 -0.79 -6.59 -6.26
C THR A 25 -2.18 -7.12 -6.50
N VAL A 26 -3.00 -7.23 -5.45
CA VAL A 26 -4.35 -7.83 -5.55
C VAL A 26 -5.40 -6.81 -5.11
N TYR A 27 -6.44 -6.65 -5.92
CA TYR A 27 -7.61 -5.85 -5.56
C TYR A 27 -8.49 -6.62 -4.58
N ASN A 28 -8.78 -6.02 -3.43
CA ASN A 28 -9.59 -6.59 -2.36
C ASN A 28 -10.75 -5.64 -2.02
N SER A 29 -11.97 -6.02 -2.39
CA SER A 29 -13.20 -5.25 -2.12
C SER A 29 -13.99 -5.75 -0.91
N SER A 30 -13.48 -6.76 -0.19
CA SER A 30 -14.18 -7.42 0.92
C SER A 30 -14.28 -6.60 2.22
N GLN A 31 -13.52 -5.51 2.33
CA GLN A 31 -13.49 -4.71 3.55
C GLN A 31 -14.55 -3.62 3.57
N SER A 32 -14.95 -3.26 4.77
CA SER A 32 -15.78 -2.10 5.04
C SER A 32 -15.19 -1.27 6.18
N ILE A 33 -15.63 -0.02 6.30
CA ILE A 33 -15.24 0.92 7.35
C ILE A 33 -16.49 1.59 7.94
N ASP A 34 -16.52 1.74 9.26
CA ASP A 34 -17.49 2.58 9.94
C ASP A 34 -16.90 4.00 10.07
N LEU A 35 -17.46 4.96 9.34
CA LEU A 35 -16.92 6.33 9.30
C LEU A 35 -17.13 7.11 10.61
N GLU A 36 -18.09 6.70 11.44
CA GLU A 36 -18.45 7.43 12.67
C GLU A 36 -17.66 6.94 13.88
N ASN A 37 -17.36 5.64 13.92
CA ASN A 37 -16.80 5.00 15.11
C ASN A 37 -15.39 4.45 14.93
N HIS A 38 -14.75 4.63 13.76
CA HIS A 38 -13.40 4.13 13.55
C HIS A 38 -12.39 4.87 14.46
N PRO A 39 -11.59 4.15 15.27
CA PRO A 39 -10.62 4.79 16.15
C PRO A 39 -9.52 5.47 15.33
N LEU A 40 -9.40 6.79 15.48
CA LEU A 40 -8.43 7.57 14.72
C LEU A 40 -6.99 7.43 15.21
N ASN A 41 -6.80 7.06 16.49
CA ASN A 41 -5.49 6.88 17.11
C ASN A 41 -4.52 8.07 16.87
N GLY A 42 -5.05 9.30 16.98
CA GLY A 42 -4.30 10.54 16.74
C GLY A 42 -4.19 10.97 15.27
N GLY A 43 -4.80 10.22 14.34
CA GLY A 43 -4.87 10.54 12.91
C GLY A 43 -6.20 11.17 12.48
N PHE A 44 -6.49 11.06 11.18
CA PHE A 44 -7.72 11.55 10.55
C PHE A 44 -8.15 10.59 9.42
N LEU A 45 -9.46 10.58 9.11
CA LEU A 45 -9.99 9.84 7.98
C LEU A 45 -9.95 10.70 6.72
N ILE A 46 -9.58 10.08 5.60
CA ILE A 46 -9.62 10.69 4.28
C ILE A 46 -10.37 9.82 3.30
N LYS A 47 -10.96 10.46 2.30
CA LYS A 47 -11.40 9.81 1.07
C LYS A 47 -10.33 10.03 0.01
N THR A 48 -9.57 8.98 -0.29
CA THR A 48 -8.57 9.02 -1.36
C THR A 48 -9.26 9.20 -2.72
N LEU A 49 -8.93 10.29 -3.42
CA LEU A 49 -9.50 10.60 -4.74
C LEU A 49 -8.57 10.19 -5.89
N LEU A 50 -7.26 10.37 -5.70
CA LEU A 50 -6.23 10.12 -6.70
C LEU A 50 -5.00 9.50 -6.03
N LEU A 51 -4.26 8.68 -6.77
CA LEU A 51 -3.01 8.05 -6.36
C LEU A 51 -1.94 8.31 -7.42
N SER A 52 -0.77 8.81 -7.01
CA SER A 52 0.38 8.91 -7.91
C SER A 52 1.03 7.53 -8.07
N ILE A 53 1.49 7.22 -9.28
CA ILE A 53 2.27 6.02 -9.58
C ILE A 53 3.73 6.43 -9.76
N ASP A 54 4.47 6.48 -8.66
CA ASP A 54 5.86 6.91 -8.67
C ASP A 54 6.84 5.73 -8.80
N ALA A 55 7.91 5.92 -9.56
CA ALA A 55 8.98 4.91 -9.72
C ALA A 55 9.58 4.46 -8.37
N GLY A 56 9.56 5.33 -7.36
CA GLY A 56 9.98 5.01 -5.99
C GLY A 56 9.20 3.85 -5.36
N MET A 57 7.93 3.64 -5.73
CA MET A 57 7.13 2.53 -5.21
C MET A 57 7.74 1.17 -5.55
N ARG A 58 8.34 1.01 -6.74
CA ARG A 58 9.01 -0.24 -7.12
C ARG A 58 10.16 -0.60 -6.18
N THR A 59 10.88 0.39 -5.65
CA THR A 59 11.96 0.16 -4.68
C THR A 59 11.43 -0.32 -3.34
N ARG A 60 10.22 0.07 -2.95
CA ARG A 60 9.56 -0.35 -1.70
C ARG A 60 9.02 -1.78 -1.73
N MET A 61 8.87 -2.38 -2.92
CA MET A 61 8.39 -3.76 -3.11
C MET A 61 9.51 -4.82 -3.04
N ARG A 62 10.71 -4.46 -2.58
CA ARG A 62 11.85 -5.39 -2.50
C ARG A 62 11.77 -6.26 -1.24
N SER A 63 12.47 -7.39 -1.25
CA SER A 63 12.69 -8.17 -0.02
C SER A 63 13.32 -7.29 1.07
N PRO A 64 12.87 -7.41 2.32
CA PRO A 64 13.46 -6.67 3.44
C PRO A 64 14.95 -6.99 3.65
N GLU A 65 15.43 -8.14 3.15
CA GLU A 65 16.83 -8.55 3.22
C GLU A 65 17.73 -7.77 2.24
N LYS A 66 17.16 -7.12 1.21
CA LYS A 66 17.94 -6.31 0.27
C LYS A 66 18.20 -4.93 0.86
N ARG A 67 19.47 -4.59 1.10
CA ARG A 67 19.86 -3.23 1.57
C ARG A 67 19.32 -2.15 0.63
N GLY A 68 18.80 -1.08 1.24
CA GLY A 68 18.40 0.13 0.53
C GLY A 68 19.59 0.91 -0.03
N TRP A 69 19.30 1.85 -0.93
CA TRP A 69 20.30 2.67 -1.60
C TRP A 69 21.02 3.68 -0.68
N ALA A 70 20.55 3.86 0.56
CA ALA A 70 21.08 4.84 1.51
C ALA A 70 22.44 4.43 2.14
N VAL A 71 22.92 3.21 1.93
CA VAL A 71 24.17 2.70 2.57
C VAL A 71 25.35 2.69 1.59
N ARG A 72 25.56 3.77 0.82
CA ARG A 72 26.70 3.86 -0.12
C ARG A 72 27.42 5.22 -0.15
N LEU A 73 27.50 5.91 1.00
CA LEU A 73 28.24 7.17 1.12
C LEU A 73 29.29 7.22 2.24
N LEU A 74 29.61 6.10 2.89
CA LEU A 74 30.70 6.04 3.87
C LEU A 74 31.46 4.72 3.69
N ALA A 75 32.37 4.71 2.72
CA ALA A 75 33.48 3.77 2.62
C ALA A 75 34.66 4.51 1.99
#